data_AF-A0AAW0VW41-F1
#
_entry.id   AF-A0AAW0VW41-F1
#
_cell.length_a   1.000
_cell.length_b   1.000
_cell.length_c   1.000
_cell.angle_alpha   90.00
_cell.angle_beta   90.00
_cell.angle_gamma   90.00
#
_symmetry.space_group_name_H-M   'P 1'
#
loop_
_entity.id
_entity.type
_entity.pdbx_description
1 polymer ?
#
loop_
_entity_poly.entity_id
_entity_poly.type
_entity_poly.pdbx_seq_one_letter_code
_entity_poly.pdbx_strand_id
1 'polypeptide(L)'
;MPTMDSKYVVRIVVDVLLLSIVAIPILLFFLLGKPYERGFNCDDESLRYPYKDSTVSTGVLYVVGMFLPAISMCLLELWRIRSEAVGKPLLSCSRKTSSWFWASYTTVGTFLFGCACSQLSTDIAKYSIGRLRPHFVSICKPDWSKINCTEDYIDPIPCTTPDDDHRMKEARLSFPSGHASFSAYTM
;
A
#
# COMPACT_ATOMS: atom_id res chain seq x y z
N MET A 1 31.17 13.11 -22.60
CA MET A 1 30.03 12.56 -21.83
C MET A 1 30.61 11.65 -20.77
N PRO A 2 30.41 11.91 -19.46
CA PRO A 2 30.93 11.04 -18.42
C PRO A 2 30.14 9.72 -18.51
N THR A 3 30.82 8.66 -18.96
CA THR A 3 30.26 7.31 -19.00
C THR A 3 30.02 6.86 -17.57
N MET A 4 28.75 6.76 -17.15
CA MET A 4 28.42 6.09 -15.90
C MET A 4 29.01 4.68 -15.95
N ASP A 5 29.75 4.27 -14.91
CA ASP A 5 30.38 2.94 -14.91
C ASP A 5 29.31 1.86 -15.10
N SER A 6 29.57 0.91 -16.00
CA SER A 6 28.64 -0.18 -16.38
C SER A 6 28.00 -0.88 -15.18
N LYS A 7 28.74 -1.01 -14.07
CA LYS A 7 28.26 -1.60 -12.80
C LYS A 7 27.06 -0.85 -12.20
N TYR A 8 27.05 0.48 -12.25
CA TYR A 8 25.95 1.31 -11.74
C TYR A 8 24.72 1.22 -12.62
N VAL A 9 24.93 1.17 -13.94
CA VAL A 9 23.84 0.99 -14.92
C VAL A 9 23.16 -0.36 -14.71
N VAL A 10 23.93 -1.44 -14.59
CA VAL A 10 23.39 -2.78 -14.30
C VAL A 10 22.58 -2.79 -13.01
N ARG A 11 23.08 -2.15 -11.95
CA ARG A 11 22.37 -2.06 -10.67
C ARG A 11 21.03 -1.33 -10.79
N ILE A 12 21.00 -0.16 -11.41
CA ILE A 12 19.76 0.60 -11.63
C ILE A 12 18.77 -0.24 -12.45
N VAL A 13 19.22 -0.93 -13.49
CA VAL A 13 18.37 -1.80 -14.31
C VAL A 13 17.77 -2.93 -13.48
N VAL A 14 18.56 -3.59 -12.64
CA VAL A 14 18.07 -4.65 -11.74
C VAL A 14 17.05 -4.10 -10.74
N ASP A 15 17.34 -2.96 -10.11
CA ASP A 15 16.43 -2.34 -9.13
C ASP A 15 15.08 -1.97 -9.78
N VAL A 16 15.12 -1.39 -10.99
CA VAL A 16 13.92 -1.05 -11.77
C VAL A 16 13.14 -2.29 -12.16
N LEU A 17 13.82 -3.37 -12.59
CA LEU A 17 13.16 -4.64 -12.92
C LEU A 17 12.48 -5.24 -11.69
N LEU A 18 13.17 -5.30 -10.55
CA LEU A 18 12.60 -5.82 -9.29
C LEU A 18 11.40 -4.99 -8.82
N LEU A 19 11.50 -3.67 -8.84
CA LEU A 19 10.39 -2.79 -8.52
C LEU A 19 9.21 -2.98 -9.49
N SER A 20 9.48 -3.13 -10.78
CA SER A 20 8.44 -3.35 -11.79
C SER A 20 7.69 -4.66 -11.57
N ILE A 21 8.41 -5.73 -11.21
CA ILE A 21 7.81 -7.05 -10.90
C ILE A 21 6.79 -6.96 -9.76
N VAL A 22 7.01 -6.08 -8.78
CA VAL A 22 6.10 -5.90 -7.64
C VAL A 22 5.02 -4.85 -7.92
N ALA A 23 5.39 -3.74 -8.57
CA ALA A 23 4.49 -2.63 -8.85
C ALA A 23 3.40 -2.97 -9.89
N ILE A 24 3.73 -3.78 -10.91
CA ILE A 24 2.76 -4.17 -11.94
C ILE A 24 1.58 -4.96 -11.34
N PRO A 25 1.79 -6.01 -10.53
CA PRO A 25 0.70 -6.70 -9.83
C PRO A 25 -0.15 -5.78 -8.95
N ILE A 26 0.47 -4.85 -8.20
CA ILE A 26 -0.27 -3.88 -7.39
C ILE A 26 -1.19 -3.03 -8.28
N LEU A 27 -0.67 -2.51 -9.40
CA LEU A 27 -1.45 -1.74 -10.36
C LEU A 27 -2.59 -2.57 -10.97
N LEU A 28 -2.33 -3.84 -11.30
CA LEU A 28 -3.35 -4.76 -11.82
C LEU A 28 -4.45 -5.02 -10.79
N PHE A 29 -4.11 -5.24 -9.52
CA PHE A 29 -5.11 -5.36 -8.45
C PHE A 29 -5.93 -4.07 -8.28
N PHE A 30 -5.28 -2.91 -8.36
CA PHE A 30 -5.96 -1.62 -8.27
C PHE A 30 -6.98 -1.42 -9.41
N LEU A 31 -6.56 -1.64 -10.66
CA LEU A 31 -7.40 -1.38 -11.85
C LEU A 31 -8.43 -2.49 -12.13
N LEU A 32 -8.03 -3.75 -12.02
CA LEU A 32 -8.81 -4.90 -12.50
C LEU A 32 -9.21 -5.88 -11.40
N GLY A 33 -8.67 -5.72 -10.19
CA GLY A 33 -8.90 -6.65 -9.10
C GLY A 33 -10.39 -6.75 -8.77
N LYS A 34 -10.94 -7.96 -8.78
CA LYS A 34 -12.27 -8.27 -8.27
C LYS A 34 -12.11 -9.00 -6.95
N PRO A 35 -12.70 -8.52 -5.85
CA PRO A 35 -12.63 -9.20 -4.56
C PRO A 35 -13.35 -10.55 -4.64
N TYR A 36 -12.90 -11.52 -3.85
CA TYR A 36 -13.70 -12.71 -3.60
C TYR A 36 -15.06 -12.31 -3.00
N GLU A 37 -16.14 -12.79 -3.61
CA GLU A 37 -17.49 -12.54 -3.13
C GLU A 37 -17.91 -13.68 -2.20
N ARG A 38 -18.30 -13.30 -0.99
CA ARG A 38 -18.82 -14.21 0.02
C ARG A 38 -20.14 -13.68 0.56
N GLY A 39 -20.97 -14.58 1.05
CA GLY A 39 -22.18 -14.30 1.79
C GLY A 39 -21.95 -13.77 3.21
N PHE A 40 -23.06 -13.52 3.91
CA PHE A 40 -23.07 -13.17 5.33
C PHE A 40 -24.31 -13.76 6.02
N ASN A 41 -24.27 -13.79 7.35
CA ASN A 41 -25.37 -14.30 8.15
C ASN A 41 -26.40 -13.21 8.44
N CYS A 42 -27.70 -13.52 8.40
CA CYS A 42 -28.76 -12.55 8.68
C CYS A 42 -28.63 -11.87 10.04
N ASP A 43 -28.19 -12.63 11.05
CA ASP A 43 -28.02 -12.18 12.43
C ASP A 43 -26.75 -11.36 12.67
N ASP A 44 -25.91 -11.18 11.64
CA ASP A 44 -24.68 -10.41 11.77
C ASP A 44 -24.98 -8.89 11.76
N GLU A 45 -25.31 -8.36 12.93
CA GLU A 45 -25.50 -6.92 13.15
C GLU A 45 -24.22 -6.11 12.89
N SER A 46 -23.04 -6.75 12.89
CA SER A 46 -21.76 -6.05 12.70
C SER A 46 -21.61 -5.43 11.31
N LEU A 47 -22.46 -5.81 10.34
CA LEU A 47 -22.46 -5.32 8.96
C LEU A 47 -23.44 -4.15 8.70
N ARG A 48 -24.18 -3.72 9.73
CA ARG A 48 -25.26 -2.71 9.64
C ARG A 48 -24.88 -1.31 10.09
N TYR A 49 -23.60 -1.04 10.35
CA TYR A 49 -23.16 0.30 10.73
C TYR A 49 -23.31 1.30 9.57
N PRO A 50 -23.58 2.59 9.85
CA PRO A 50 -23.64 3.60 8.81
C PRO A 50 -22.26 3.81 8.18
N TYR A 51 -22.24 4.09 6.88
CA TYR A 51 -21.04 4.52 6.19
C TYR A 51 -20.50 5.81 6.81
N LYS A 52 -19.19 5.84 7.07
CA LYS A 52 -18.45 7.01 7.52
C LYS A 52 -17.22 7.14 6.63
N ASP A 53 -16.94 8.37 6.20
CA ASP A 53 -15.74 8.68 5.45
C ASP A 53 -14.49 8.46 6.32
N SER A 54 -13.38 8.11 5.67
CA SER A 54 -12.09 7.91 6.33
C SER A 54 -11.63 9.20 7.02
N THR A 55 -11.30 9.11 8.32
CA THR A 55 -10.76 10.24 9.09
C THR A 55 -9.45 10.78 8.52
N VAL A 56 -8.63 9.90 7.93
CA VAL A 56 -7.38 10.25 7.25
C VAL A 56 -7.51 9.86 5.79
N SER A 57 -7.24 10.82 4.90
CA SER A 57 -7.26 10.54 3.46
C SER A 57 -6.08 9.62 3.09
N THR A 58 -6.37 8.65 2.21
CA THR A 58 -5.38 7.71 1.67
C THR A 58 -4.15 8.45 1.11
N GLY A 59 -4.37 9.58 0.44
CA GLY A 59 -3.28 10.41 -0.12
C GLY A 59 -2.37 11.01 0.95
N VAL A 60 -2.94 11.58 2.02
CA VAL A 60 -2.13 12.14 3.13
C VAL A 60 -1.32 11.04 3.80
N LEU A 61 -1.92 9.86 4.01
CA LEU A 61 -1.21 8.73 4.59
C LEU A 61 0.02 8.35 3.75
N TYR A 62 -0.16 8.13 2.44
CA TYR A 62 0.94 7.77 1.54
C TYR A 62 2.01 8.86 1.45
N VAL A 63 1.63 10.13 1.38
CA VAL A 63 2.59 11.23 1.33
C VAL A 63 3.39 11.30 2.64
N VAL A 64 2.72 11.35 3.78
CA VAL A 64 3.41 11.49 5.07
C VAL A 64 4.29 10.26 5.36
N GLY A 65 3.77 9.04 5.14
CA GLY A 65 4.48 7.80 5.38
C GLY A 65 5.65 7.55 4.44
N MET A 66 5.66 8.11 3.22
CA MET A 66 6.81 7.96 2.32
C MET A 66 7.86 9.04 2.54
N PHE A 67 7.44 10.30 2.68
CA PHE A 67 8.36 11.43 2.71
C PHE A 67 9.08 11.56 4.06
N LEU A 68 8.40 11.36 5.19
CA LEU A 68 9.04 11.50 6.51
C LEU A 68 10.20 10.49 6.69
N PRO A 69 10.03 9.18 6.43
CA PRO A 69 11.12 8.22 6.54
C PRO A 69 12.21 8.42 5.49
N ALA A 70 11.84 8.77 4.25
CA ALA A 70 12.85 9.02 3.21
C ALA A 70 13.74 10.23 3.56
N ILE A 71 13.16 11.31 4.11
CA ILE A 71 13.92 12.47 4.59
C ILE A 71 14.81 12.08 5.77
N SER A 72 14.29 11.33 6.75
CA SER A 72 15.08 10.91 7.91
C SER A 72 16.26 10.04 7.50
N MET A 73 16.06 9.07 6.59
CA MET A 73 17.14 8.24 6.02
C MET A 73 18.20 9.09 5.31
N CYS A 74 17.80 10.03 4.46
CA CYS A 74 18.73 10.93 3.77
C CYS A 74 19.56 11.77 4.76
N LEU A 75 18.92 12.31 5.80
CA LEU A 75 19.58 13.11 6.83
C LEU A 75 20.55 12.27 7.68
N LEU A 76 20.18 11.03 8.01
CA LEU A 76 21.04 10.11 8.77
C LEU A 76 22.28 9.73 7.97
N GLU A 77 22.16 9.45 6.67
CA GLU A 77 23.31 9.19 5.81
C GLU A 77 24.20 10.43 5.63
N LEU A 78 23.61 11.63 5.52
CA LEU A 78 24.37 12.89 5.54
C LEU A 78 25.15 13.05 6.84
N TRP A 79 24.49 12.79 7.97
CA TRP A 79 25.08 12.94 9.29
C TRP A 79 26.23 11.95 9.51
N ARG A 80 26.04 10.68 9.10
CA ARG A 80 27.07 9.63 9.14
C ARG A 80 28.31 10.01 8.34
N ILE A 81 28.14 10.49 7.11
CA ILE A 81 29.29 10.87 6.28
C ILE A 81 29.99 12.11 6.85
N ARG A 82 29.23 13.04 7.44
CA ARG A 82 29.81 14.23 8.11
C ARG A 82 30.57 13.88 9.38
N SER A 83 30.06 12.99 10.22
CA SER A 83 30.75 12.55 11.44
C SER A 83 32.06 11.82 11.10
N GLU A 84 32.05 10.97 10.08
CA GLU A 84 33.25 10.30 9.56
C GLU A 84 34.22 11.27 8.82
N ALA A 85 33.76 12.47 8.46
CA ALA A 85 34.56 13.49 7.78
C ALA A 85 35.33 14.43 8.71
N VAL A 86 34.98 14.48 9.99
CA VAL A 86 35.68 15.31 10.98
C VAL A 86 37.16 14.89 11.03
N GLY A 87 38.06 15.78 10.58
CA GLY A 87 39.52 15.58 10.58
C GLY A 87 40.19 15.16 9.25
N LYS A 88 39.49 15.15 8.09
CA LYS A 88 40.08 14.77 6.78
C LYS A 88 40.02 15.90 5.73
N PRO A 89 40.96 15.98 4.76
CA PRO A 89 41.11 17.13 3.84
C PRO A 89 39.97 17.32 2.82
N LEU A 90 39.76 18.58 2.39
CA LEU A 90 38.65 19.10 1.56
C LEU A 90 38.50 18.45 0.17
N LEU A 91 39.58 17.93 -0.45
CA LEU A 91 39.51 17.23 -1.75
C LEU A 91 38.65 15.95 -1.70
N SER A 92 38.41 15.42 -0.50
CA SER A 92 37.53 14.27 -0.25
C SER A 92 36.03 14.62 -0.39
N CYS A 93 35.66 15.91 -0.38
CA CYS A 93 34.27 16.34 -0.35
C CYS A 93 33.51 16.00 -1.65
N SER A 94 34.11 16.20 -2.83
CA SER A 94 33.47 15.85 -4.13
C SER A 94 33.33 14.34 -4.35
N ARG A 95 34.17 13.51 -3.72
CA ARG A 95 34.06 12.04 -3.77
C ARG A 95 33.04 11.54 -2.74
N LYS A 96 32.88 12.26 -1.62
CA LYS A 96 31.89 12.00 -0.57
C LYS A 96 30.46 12.36 -0.99
N THR A 97 30.25 13.40 -1.80
CA THR A 97 28.91 13.73 -2.33
C THR A 97 28.37 12.64 -3.25
N SER A 98 29.22 12.08 -4.12
CA SER A 98 28.89 10.89 -4.92
C SER A 98 28.61 9.67 -4.02
N SER A 99 29.39 9.49 -2.95
CA SER A 99 29.16 8.41 -1.97
C SER A 99 27.83 8.57 -1.21
N TRP A 100 27.45 9.79 -0.83
CA TRP A 100 26.20 10.08 -0.14
C TRP A 100 24.98 9.79 -1.02
N PHE A 101 25.03 10.22 -2.28
CA PHE A 101 23.96 9.95 -3.23
C PHE A 101 23.74 8.45 -3.42
N TRP A 102 24.81 7.67 -3.61
CA TRP A 102 24.72 6.22 -3.76
C TRP A 102 24.27 5.50 -2.49
N ALA A 103 24.71 5.96 -1.31
CA ALA A 103 24.25 5.43 -0.03
C ALA A 103 22.75 5.71 0.18
N SER A 104 22.33 6.95 -0.01
CA SER A 104 20.92 7.34 0.12
C SER A 104 20.03 6.64 -0.90
N TYR A 105 20.48 6.52 -2.16
CA TYR A 105 19.80 5.75 -3.19
C TYR A 105 19.59 4.30 -2.77
N THR A 106 20.62 3.67 -2.21
CA THR A 106 20.54 2.27 -1.75
C THR A 106 19.56 2.13 -0.59
N THR A 107 19.65 2.99 0.42
CA THR A 107 18.82 2.94 1.62
C THR A 107 17.36 3.23 1.31
N VAL A 108 17.08 4.33 0.59
CA VAL A 108 15.72 4.69 0.17
C VAL A 108 15.16 3.67 -0.82
N GLY A 109 15.95 3.22 -1.79
CA GLY A 109 15.51 2.20 -2.76
C GLY A 109 15.08 0.89 -2.09
N THR A 110 15.84 0.44 -1.08
CA THR A 110 15.49 -0.76 -0.30
C THR A 110 14.19 -0.56 0.51
N PHE A 111 14.01 0.62 1.11
CA PHE A 111 12.76 0.99 1.80
C PHE A 111 11.56 1.00 0.84
N LEU A 112 11.68 1.63 -0.32
CA LEU A 112 10.61 1.65 -1.33
C LEU A 112 10.24 0.25 -1.82
N PHE A 113 11.24 -0.60 -2.03
CA PHE A 113 11.03 -1.98 -2.43
C PHE A 113 10.29 -2.79 -1.35
N GLY A 114 10.73 -2.71 -0.10
CA GLY A 114 10.03 -3.37 1.00
C GLY A 114 8.61 -2.85 1.20
N CYS A 115 8.39 -1.55 0.99
CA CYS A 115 7.08 -0.93 1.00
C CYS A 115 6.17 -1.55 -0.09
N ALA A 116 6.66 -1.61 -1.33
CA ALA A 116 5.93 -2.23 -2.43
C ALA A 116 5.58 -3.70 -2.11
N CYS A 117 6.52 -4.47 -1.57
CA CYS A 117 6.26 -5.86 -1.16
C CYS A 117 5.18 -5.97 -0.08
N SER A 118 5.23 -5.12 0.95
CA SER A 118 4.21 -5.07 2.02
C SER A 118 2.82 -4.75 1.48
N GLN A 119 2.72 -3.77 0.58
CA GLN A 119 1.47 -3.44 -0.10
C GLN A 119 0.95 -4.60 -0.94
N LEU A 120 1.82 -5.22 -1.74
CA LEU A 120 1.43 -6.36 -2.57
C LEU A 120 0.90 -7.52 -1.72
N SER A 121 1.58 -7.87 -0.63
CA SER A 121 1.11 -8.92 0.29
C SER A 121 -0.25 -8.56 0.90
N THR A 122 -0.44 -7.30 1.28
CA THR A 122 -1.70 -6.81 1.84
C THR A 122 -2.83 -6.88 0.82
N ASP A 123 -2.56 -6.50 -0.43
CA ASP A 123 -3.55 -6.54 -1.49
C ASP A 123 -3.91 -7.98 -1.84
N ILE A 124 -2.93 -8.88 -2.03
CA ILE A 124 -3.20 -10.31 -2.24
C ILE A 124 -4.11 -10.85 -1.13
N ALA A 125 -3.76 -10.61 0.14
CA ALA A 125 -4.55 -11.08 1.27
C ALA A 125 -5.99 -10.51 1.25
N LYS A 126 -6.17 -9.22 0.96
CA LYS A 126 -7.50 -8.61 0.91
C LYS A 126 -8.36 -9.18 -0.19
N TYR A 127 -7.81 -9.30 -1.40
CA TYR A 127 -8.54 -9.81 -2.56
C TYR A 127 -8.87 -11.29 -2.42
N SER A 128 -8.00 -12.07 -1.77
CA SER A 128 -8.25 -13.48 -1.46
C SER A 128 -9.27 -13.70 -0.35
N ILE A 129 -9.25 -12.89 0.71
CA ILE A 129 -10.15 -13.09 1.88
C ILE A 129 -11.56 -12.53 1.61
N GLY A 130 -11.66 -11.37 0.94
CA GLY A 130 -12.96 -10.79 0.55
C GLY A 130 -13.90 -10.49 1.73
N ARG A 131 -13.37 -10.19 2.92
CA ARG A 131 -14.21 -9.98 4.10
C ARG A 131 -14.98 -8.65 3.98
N LEU A 132 -16.27 -8.72 4.29
CA LEU A 132 -17.19 -7.56 4.28
C LEU A 132 -16.82 -6.56 5.38
N ARG A 133 -17.02 -5.27 5.11
CA ARG A 133 -16.85 -4.17 6.06
C ARG A 133 -18.10 -3.97 6.91
N PRO A 134 -17.98 -3.39 8.11
CA PRO A 134 -19.12 -3.12 8.99
C PRO A 134 -20.24 -2.25 8.41
N HIS A 135 -19.96 -1.51 7.33
CA HIS A 135 -20.93 -0.64 6.65
C HIS A 135 -21.43 -1.21 5.32
N PHE A 136 -21.16 -2.49 5.04
CA PHE A 136 -21.51 -3.14 3.78
C PHE A 136 -23.01 -3.06 3.47
N VAL A 137 -23.88 -3.33 4.44
CA VAL A 137 -25.35 -3.30 4.24
C VAL A 137 -25.83 -1.89 3.89
N SER A 138 -25.21 -0.86 4.47
CA SER A 138 -25.55 0.54 4.18
C SER A 138 -25.24 0.97 2.74
N ILE A 139 -24.22 0.35 2.12
CA ILE A 139 -23.82 0.61 0.74
C ILE A 139 -24.63 -0.26 -0.23
N CYS A 140 -24.74 -1.57 0.04
CA CYS A 140 -25.41 -2.57 -0.80
C CYS A 140 -26.94 -2.42 -0.82
N LYS A 141 -27.53 -1.89 0.26
CA LYS A 141 -28.99 -1.73 0.43
C LYS A 141 -29.75 -2.96 -0.07
N PRO A 142 -29.58 -4.12 0.59
CA PRO A 142 -30.19 -5.35 0.13
C PRO A 142 -31.72 -5.27 0.15
N ASP A 143 -32.35 -5.89 -0.84
CA ASP A 143 -33.82 -6.03 -0.88
C ASP A 143 -34.26 -7.13 0.08
N TRP A 144 -34.62 -6.73 1.30
CA TRP A 144 -35.06 -7.64 2.36
C TRP A 144 -36.29 -8.47 1.98
N SER A 145 -37.06 -8.04 0.97
CA SER A 145 -38.22 -8.79 0.46
C SER A 145 -37.81 -10.05 -0.30
N LYS A 146 -36.58 -10.09 -0.82
CA LYS A 146 -36.00 -11.22 -1.57
C LYS A 146 -35.11 -12.10 -0.71
N ILE A 147 -34.84 -11.69 0.53
CA ILE A 147 -33.97 -12.41 1.46
C ILE A 147 -34.85 -13.21 2.41
N ASN A 148 -34.70 -14.53 2.39
CA ASN A 148 -35.32 -15.39 3.38
C ASN A 148 -34.33 -15.68 4.51
N CYS A 149 -34.41 -14.95 5.62
CA CYS A 149 -33.58 -15.15 6.81
C CYS A 149 -33.94 -16.39 7.64
N THR A 150 -34.68 -17.35 7.07
CA THR A 150 -34.85 -18.67 7.67
C THR A 150 -33.58 -19.51 7.50
N GLU A 151 -32.76 -19.20 6.48
CA GLU A 151 -31.41 -19.75 6.36
C GLU A 151 -30.41 -18.81 7.05
N ASP A 152 -29.53 -19.37 7.87
CA ASP A 152 -28.55 -18.60 8.66
C ASP A 152 -27.51 -17.87 7.79
N TYR A 153 -27.31 -18.26 6.51
CA TYR A 153 -26.28 -17.74 5.61
C TYR A 153 -26.86 -17.39 4.23
N ILE A 154 -26.63 -16.17 3.75
CA ILE A 154 -27.13 -15.67 2.46
C ILE A 154 -26.01 -15.58 1.44
N ASP A 155 -26.14 -16.30 0.32
CA ASP A 155 -25.25 -16.20 -0.85
C ASP A 155 -26.00 -16.62 -2.13
N PRO A 156 -26.11 -15.80 -3.19
CA PRO A 156 -25.55 -14.45 -3.38
C PRO A 156 -26.38 -13.33 -2.74
N ILE A 157 -25.74 -12.18 -2.52
CA ILE A 157 -26.36 -11.02 -1.86
C ILE A 157 -27.09 -10.13 -2.89
N PRO A 158 -28.41 -9.94 -2.79
CA PRO A 158 -29.16 -9.10 -3.71
C PRO A 158 -28.99 -7.61 -3.37
N CYS A 159 -27.94 -6.96 -3.90
CA CYS A 159 -27.75 -5.52 -3.75
C CYS A 159 -28.64 -4.72 -4.70
N THR A 160 -29.24 -3.63 -4.21
CA THR A 160 -30.18 -2.80 -4.97
C THR A 160 -29.50 -1.58 -5.61
N THR A 161 -28.29 -1.22 -5.17
CA THR A 161 -27.55 -0.03 -5.61
C THR A 161 -26.59 -0.37 -6.77
N PRO A 162 -26.87 0.09 -8.01
CA PRO A 162 -26.01 -0.17 -9.17
C PRO A 162 -24.90 0.87 -9.41
N ASP A 163 -24.94 2.05 -8.78
CA ASP A 163 -24.15 3.21 -9.26
C ASP A 163 -22.78 3.44 -8.59
N ASP A 164 -22.36 2.61 -7.62
CA ASP A 164 -21.18 2.85 -6.79
C ASP A 164 -20.20 1.65 -6.74
N ASP A 165 -19.78 1.14 -7.91
CA ASP A 165 -18.90 -0.03 -8.06
C ASP A 165 -17.61 0.06 -7.21
N HIS A 166 -16.98 1.23 -7.16
CA HIS A 166 -15.77 1.43 -6.36
C HIS A 166 -16.04 1.26 -4.86
N ARG A 167 -17.13 1.86 -4.35
CA ARG A 167 -17.49 1.77 -2.92
C ARG A 167 -17.97 0.37 -2.58
N MET A 168 -18.65 -0.31 -3.50
CA MET A 168 -19.03 -1.71 -3.36
C MET A 168 -17.79 -2.62 -3.25
N LYS A 169 -16.81 -2.41 -4.13
CA LYS A 169 -15.53 -3.12 -4.10
C LYS A 169 -14.81 -2.88 -2.77
N GLU A 170 -14.71 -1.64 -2.31
CA GLU A 170 -14.09 -1.33 -1.01
C GLU A 170 -14.85 -1.93 0.17
N ALA A 171 -16.18 -1.98 0.11
CA ALA A 171 -17.02 -2.57 1.16
C ALA A 171 -16.77 -4.08 1.33
N ARG A 172 -16.25 -4.76 0.30
CA ARG A 172 -15.88 -6.19 0.31
C ARG A 172 -14.41 -6.43 0.69
N LEU A 173 -13.64 -5.38 0.98
CA LEU A 173 -12.21 -5.44 1.27
C LEU A 173 -11.92 -4.87 2.67
N SER A 174 -12.36 -5.60 3.72
CA SER A 174 -12.19 -5.16 5.11
C SER A 174 -10.89 -5.64 5.77
N PHE A 175 -10.43 -6.84 5.44
CA PHE A 175 -9.29 -7.47 6.10
C PHE A 175 -8.30 -8.06 5.09
N PRO A 176 -6.99 -7.85 5.29
CA PRO A 176 -6.34 -6.92 6.24
C PRO A 176 -6.54 -5.43 5.88
N SER A 177 -6.27 -4.51 6.80
CA SER A 177 -6.39 -3.06 6.54
C SER A 177 -5.17 -2.50 5.81
N GLY A 178 -5.39 -1.89 4.64
CA GLY A 178 -4.31 -1.26 3.86
C GLY A 178 -3.66 -0.09 4.57
N HIS A 179 -4.47 0.75 5.23
CA HIS A 179 -3.97 1.90 5.96
C HIS A 179 -3.12 1.44 7.15
N ALA A 180 -3.54 0.39 7.87
CA ALA A 180 -2.78 -0.13 8.99
C ALA A 180 -1.46 -0.77 8.56
N SER A 181 -1.48 -1.66 7.55
CA SER A 181 -0.26 -2.29 7.03
C SER A 181 0.75 -1.27 6.53
N PHE A 182 0.29 -0.25 5.82
CA PHE A 182 1.15 0.81 5.30
C PHE A 182 1.75 1.64 6.44
N SER A 183 0.92 2.14 7.36
CA SER A 183 1.40 2.89 8.52
C SER A 183 2.44 2.12 9.32
N ALA A 184 2.18 0.84 9.59
CA ALA A 184 3.09 -0.03 10.35
C ALA A 184 4.44 -0.26 9.65
N TYR A 185 4.48 -0.22 8.31
CA TYR A 185 5.72 -0.33 7.56
C TYR A 185 6.50 0.99 7.54
N THR A 186 5.79 2.12 7.47
CA THR A 186 6.39 3.45 7.29
C THR A 186 6.75 4.18 8.58
N MET A 187 6.34 3.67 9.74
CA MET A 187 6.67 4.22 11.06
C MET A 187 7.84 3.47 11.69
#